data_AF-A0A6A7G9R9-F1
#
_entry.id   AF-A0A6A7G9R9-F1
#
_cell.length_a   1.000
_cell.length_b   1.000
_cell.length_c   1.000
_cell.angle_alpha   90.00
_cell.angle_beta   90.00
_cell.angle_gamma   90.00
#
_symmetry.space_group_name_H-M   'P 1'
#
loop_
_entity.id
_entity.type
_entity.pdbx_description
1 polymer ?
#
loop_
_entity_poly.entity_id
_entity_poly.type
_entity_poly.pdbx_seq_one_letter_code
_entity_poly.pdbx_strand_id
1 'polypeptide(L)'
;MSRKACFYVVLGVDRTADDQTLKKAYRRKALEWHPDKNQHQIEEATKQFKAIQEAYETLSDKNERAWYDSHRESILRGTDVDKSSNDRHDDDEINLWQYFSSSIYSDFSSGKDGFYAVYDAVFLEIIQLETISPNNPSHFDDFPSFGSSDSPFTEVKDFFNFWKGFSSRRTFGYMDIWRLPDAPNRRIKRKMEAENKKERLKGKREYNELVNRLVDFVKKRDPRIEEHRRVARQEQIAKAKATEEATQTKKLRQKEER
;
A
#
# COMPACT_ATOMS: atom_id res chain seq x y z
N MET A 1 0.73 -12.13 23.00
CA MET A 1 -0.06 -12.57 21.83
C MET A 1 -1.21 -11.61 21.57
N SER A 2 -0.98 -10.53 20.82
CA SER A 2 -2.07 -9.65 20.36
C SER A 2 -2.42 -10.04 18.91
N ARG A 3 -3.48 -10.84 18.72
CA ARG A 3 -3.97 -11.15 17.37
C ARG A 3 -4.64 -9.89 16.80
N LYS A 4 -4.26 -9.48 15.58
CA LYS A 4 -4.96 -8.39 14.88
C LYS A 4 -6.44 -8.78 14.71
N ALA A 5 -7.34 -7.83 14.94
CA ALA A 5 -8.78 -8.06 14.77
C ALA A 5 -9.12 -8.11 13.27
N CYS A 6 -9.99 -9.04 12.88
CA CYS A 6 -10.49 -9.11 11.51
C CYS A 6 -11.37 -7.90 11.18
N PHE A 7 -11.17 -7.24 10.04
CA PHE A 7 -11.91 -6.04 9.65
C PHE A 7 -13.43 -6.26 9.56
N TYR A 8 -13.86 -7.41 9.05
CA TYR A 8 -15.28 -7.80 9.09
C TYR A 8 -15.84 -7.90 10.52
N VAL A 9 -15.03 -8.38 11.46
CA VAL A 9 -15.42 -8.49 12.88
C VAL A 9 -15.45 -7.10 13.54
N VAL A 10 -14.51 -6.22 13.19
CA VAL A 10 -14.49 -4.82 13.66
C VAL A 10 -15.76 -4.07 13.24
N LEU A 11 -16.19 -4.24 11.98
CA LEU A 11 -17.45 -3.66 11.48
C LEU A 11 -18.71 -4.43 11.94
N GLY A 12 -18.54 -5.67 12.43
CA GLY A 12 -19.63 -6.54 12.82
C GLY A 12 -20.52 -6.97 11.65
N VAL A 13 -19.89 -7.33 10.52
CA VAL A 13 -20.56 -7.78 9.29
C VAL A 13 -20.04 -9.14 8.84
N ASP A 14 -20.83 -9.81 7.99
CA ASP A 14 -20.37 -11.04 7.34
C ASP A 14 -19.32 -10.74 6.25
N ARG A 15 -18.50 -11.74 5.91
CA ARG A 15 -17.51 -11.65 4.83
C ARG A 15 -18.16 -11.46 3.46
N THR A 16 -19.39 -11.96 3.28
CA THR A 16 -20.15 -11.77 2.04
C THR A 16 -20.96 -10.47 2.03
N ALA A 17 -20.73 -9.55 2.97
CA ALA A 17 -21.44 -8.28 3.03
C ALA A 17 -21.21 -7.45 1.75
N ASP A 18 -22.28 -6.84 1.26
CA ASP A 18 -22.25 -5.91 0.14
C ASP A 18 -21.80 -4.51 0.58
N ASP A 19 -21.50 -3.66 -0.40
CA ASP A 19 -21.00 -2.29 -0.16
C ASP A 19 -22.00 -1.44 0.64
N GLN A 20 -23.31 -1.68 0.48
CA GLN A 20 -24.35 -0.99 1.24
C GLN A 20 -24.33 -1.40 2.72
N THR A 21 -24.20 -2.69 3.01
CA THR A 21 -24.10 -3.21 4.38
C THR A 21 -22.84 -2.71 5.07
N LEU A 22 -21.70 -2.71 4.37
CA LEU A 22 -20.45 -2.14 4.89
C LEU A 22 -20.61 -0.66 5.27
N LYS A 23 -21.21 0.14 4.38
CA LYS A 23 -21.45 1.56 4.63
C LYS A 23 -22.41 1.80 5.79
N LYS A 24 -23.46 0.99 5.92
CA LYS A 24 -24.42 1.08 7.02
C LYS A 24 -23.76 0.69 8.36
N ALA A 25 -22.97 -0.37 8.37
CA ALA A 25 -22.24 -0.83 9.55
C ALA A 25 -21.23 0.22 10.02
N TYR A 26 -20.44 0.78 9.09
CA TYR A 26 -19.50 1.86 9.37
C TYR A 26 -20.19 3.05 10.02
N ARG A 27 -21.27 3.58 9.43
CA ARG A 27 -22.01 4.72 9.99
C ARG A 27 -22.52 4.46 11.40
N ARG A 28 -23.05 3.26 11.66
CA ARG A 28 -23.54 2.86 12.98
C ARG A 28 -22.40 2.82 14.01
N LYS A 29 -21.30 2.15 13.67
CA LYS A 29 -20.14 1.98 14.55
C LYS A 29 -19.38 3.29 14.79
N ALA A 30 -19.25 4.13 13.78
CA ALA A 30 -18.67 5.47 13.89
C ALA A 30 -19.47 6.38 14.82
N LEU A 31 -20.81 6.30 14.79
CA LEU A 31 -21.68 7.03 15.73
C LEU A 31 -21.62 6.47 17.15
N GLU A 32 -21.47 5.15 17.30
CA GLU A 32 -21.36 4.46 18.58
C GLU A 32 -20.06 4.83 19.31
N TRP A 33 -18.94 4.87 18.57
CA TRP A 33 -17.59 5.14 19.10
C TRP A 33 -17.10 6.58 18.83
N HIS A 34 -18.00 7.51 18.51
CA HIS A 34 -17.61 8.91 18.32
C HIS A 34 -17.09 9.53 19.62
N PRO A 35 -15.94 10.24 19.63
CA PRO A 35 -15.37 10.83 20.84
C PRO A 35 -16.35 11.77 21.56
N ASP A 36 -17.13 12.57 20.82
CA ASP A 36 -18.13 13.47 21.41
C ASP A 36 -19.23 12.78 22.24
N LYS A 37 -19.58 11.53 21.90
CA LYS A 37 -20.58 10.74 22.66
C LYS A 37 -19.95 9.94 23.79
N ASN A 38 -18.64 9.72 23.72
CA ASN A 38 -17.87 8.89 24.64
C ASN A 38 -16.85 9.73 25.40
N GLN A 39 -17.25 10.91 25.89
CA GLN A 39 -16.39 11.86 26.59
C GLN A 39 -15.77 11.28 27.88
N HIS A 40 -16.39 10.24 28.45
CA HIS A 40 -15.90 9.52 29.62
C HIS A 40 -14.82 8.46 29.28
N GLN A 41 -14.66 8.09 28.01
CA GLN A 41 -13.73 7.06 27.53
C GLN A 41 -13.08 7.47 26.19
N ILE A 42 -12.57 8.70 26.11
CA ILE A 42 -12.08 9.31 24.87
C ILE A 42 -10.96 8.49 24.22
N GLU A 43 -10.02 7.95 25.02
CA GLU A 43 -8.89 7.19 24.49
C GLU A 43 -9.34 5.90 23.81
N GLU A 44 -10.21 5.12 24.48
CA GLU A 44 -10.74 3.87 23.94
C GLU A 44 -11.64 4.14 22.73
N ALA A 45 -12.49 5.17 22.81
CA ALA A 45 -13.33 5.57 21.70
C ALA A 45 -12.51 5.99 20.48
N THR A 46 -11.44 6.76 20.67
CA THR A 46 -10.53 7.16 19.60
C THR A 46 -9.85 5.94 18.97
N LYS A 47 -9.41 4.97 19.79
CA LYS A 47 -8.78 3.73 19.30
C LYS A 47 -9.75 2.88 18.48
N GLN A 48 -10.96 2.67 18.98
CA GLN A 48 -12.00 1.91 18.27
C GLN A 48 -12.44 2.64 17.00
N PHE A 49 -12.62 3.95 17.06
CA PHE A 49 -12.99 4.77 15.91
C PHE A 49 -11.97 4.68 14.79
N LYS A 50 -10.66 4.76 15.12
CA LYS A 50 -9.58 4.54 14.15
C LYS A 50 -9.64 3.15 13.52
N ALA A 51 -9.83 2.09 14.32
CA ALA A 51 -9.94 0.72 13.81
C ALA A 51 -11.17 0.52 12.90
N ILE A 52 -12.30 1.14 13.23
CA ILE A 52 -13.54 1.13 12.43
C ILE A 52 -13.32 1.85 11.10
N GLN A 53 -12.64 2.99 11.12
CA GLN A 53 -12.32 3.76 9.92
C GLN A 53 -11.39 2.96 9.00
N GLU A 54 -10.30 2.41 9.54
CA GLU A 54 -9.37 1.55 8.80
C GLU A 54 -10.08 0.35 8.16
N ALA A 55 -10.88 -0.38 8.94
CA ALA A 55 -11.63 -1.52 8.45
C ALA A 55 -12.57 -1.14 7.29
N TYR A 56 -13.23 0.01 7.37
CA TYR A 56 -14.10 0.48 6.29
C TYR A 56 -13.30 0.95 5.07
N GLU A 57 -12.19 1.67 5.24
CA GLU A 57 -11.34 2.11 4.14
C GLU A 57 -10.87 0.92 3.29
N THR A 58 -10.31 -0.12 3.93
CA THR A 58 -9.85 -1.32 3.22
C THR A 58 -11.00 -2.11 2.60
N LEU A 59 -12.11 -2.32 3.31
CA LEU A 59 -13.22 -3.15 2.80
C LEU A 59 -14.10 -2.44 1.77
N SER A 60 -14.10 -1.10 1.72
CA SER A 60 -14.91 -0.33 0.77
C SER A 60 -14.26 -0.22 -0.62
N ASP A 61 -12.94 -0.32 -0.72
CA ASP A 61 -12.22 -0.36 -1.99
C ASP A 61 -12.13 -1.82 -2.48
N LYS A 62 -12.67 -2.12 -3.66
CA LYS A 62 -12.73 -3.50 -4.19
C LYS A 62 -11.35 -4.15 -4.32
N ASN A 63 -10.34 -3.37 -4.69
CA ASN A 63 -8.98 -3.88 -4.87
C ASN A 63 -8.32 -4.14 -3.51
N GLU A 64 -8.48 -3.21 -2.56
CA GLU A 64 -7.96 -3.36 -1.20
C GLU A 64 -8.67 -4.53 -0.47
N ARG A 65 -9.99 -4.69 -0.63
CA ARG A 65 -10.78 -5.79 -0.07
C ARG A 65 -10.35 -7.15 -0.62
N ALA A 66 -10.26 -7.30 -1.94
CA ALA A 66 -9.87 -8.57 -2.55
C ALA A 66 -8.47 -9.01 -2.09
N TRP A 67 -7.57 -8.04 -1.91
CA TRP A 67 -6.23 -8.31 -1.42
C TRP A 67 -6.17 -8.64 0.07
N TYR A 68 -6.95 -7.92 0.89
CA TYR A 68 -7.15 -8.27 2.30
C TYR A 68 -7.66 -9.70 2.44
N ASP A 69 -8.69 -10.07 1.67
CA ASP A 69 -9.29 -11.40 1.71
C ASP A 69 -8.28 -12.51 1.35
N SER A 70 -7.43 -12.28 0.32
CA SER A 70 -6.43 -13.28 -0.09
C SER A 70 -5.28 -13.45 0.90
N HIS A 71 -4.97 -12.44 1.73
CA HIS A 71 -3.85 -12.47 2.70
C HIS A 71 -4.30 -12.52 4.16
N ARG A 72 -5.62 -12.51 4.42
CA ARG A 72 -6.25 -12.41 5.75
C ARG A 72 -5.64 -13.34 6.79
N GLU A 73 -5.37 -14.59 6.46
CA GLU A 73 -4.85 -15.54 7.45
C GLU A 73 -3.43 -15.19 7.90
N SER A 74 -2.57 -14.74 6.99
CA SER A 74 -1.21 -14.28 7.31
C SER A 74 -1.25 -13.02 8.18
N ILE A 75 -2.22 -12.14 7.89
CA ILE A 75 -2.44 -10.87 8.62
C ILE A 75 -2.87 -11.13 10.06
N LEU A 76 -3.84 -12.02 10.25
CA LEU A 76 -4.44 -12.30 11.55
C LEU A 76 -3.54 -13.16 12.45
N ARG A 77 -2.68 -13.99 11.85
CA ARG A 77 -1.68 -14.76 12.60
C ARG A 77 -0.73 -13.83 13.36
N GLY A 78 -0.44 -12.65 12.81
CA GLY A 78 0.44 -11.67 13.43
C GLY A 78 1.89 -12.17 13.43
N THR A 79 2.80 -11.35 12.95
CA THR A 79 4.23 -11.59 13.05
C THR A 79 4.70 -11.21 14.45
N ASP A 80 4.53 -12.09 15.44
CA ASP A 80 5.52 -12.18 16.51
C ASP A 80 6.73 -12.89 15.85
N VAL A 81 7.57 -12.14 15.13
CA VAL A 81 8.91 -12.64 14.76
C VAL A 81 9.73 -12.62 16.04
N ASP A 82 9.53 -13.65 16.86
CA ASP A 82 10.56 -14.08 17.79
C ASP A 82 11.74 -14.52 16.92
N LYS A 83 12.79 -13.69 16.85
CA LYS A 83 14.05 -13.94 16.12
C LYS A 83 14.86 -15.09 16.75
N SER A 84 14.19 -16.15 17.20
CA SER A 84 14.73 -17.21 18.07
C SER A 84 14.42 -18.63 17.59
N SER A 85 13.58 -18.80 16.56
CA SER A 85 13.41 -20.13 15.96
C SER A 85 14.49 -20.37 14.91
N ASN A 86 15.47 -21.19 15.27
CA ASN A 86 16.59 -21.70 14.46
C ASN A 86 16.14 -22.64 13.30
N ASP A 87 14.94 -22.42 12.75
CA ASP A 87 14.44 -23.16 11.59
C ASP A 87 14.71 -22.32 10.33
N ARG A 88 15.38 -22.94 9.36
CA ARG A 88 15.97 -22.28 8.18
C ARG A 88 14.90 -21.84 7.18
N HIS A 89 14.09 -20.87 7.54
CA HIS A 89 13.33 -20.06 6.61
C HIS A 89 14.17 -18.80 6.37
N ASP A 90 14.51 -18.49 5.11
CA ASP A 90 15.27 -17.29 4.74
C ASP A 90 14.66 -16.06 5.44
N ASP A 91 15.40 -15.47 6.38
CA ASP A 91 15.08 -14.32 7.25
C ASP A 91 14.84 -13.00 6.47
N ASP A 92 14.66 -13.05 5.15
CA ASP A 92 14.80 -11.91 4.26
C ASP A 92 13.46 -11.35 3.72
N GLU A 93 12.29 -11.68 4.27
CA GLU A 93 11.00 -11.18 3.74
C GLU A 93 10.38 -10.08 4.63
N ILE A 94 10.27 -8.86 4.09
CA ILE A 94 9.52 -7.77 4.71
C ILE A 94 8.03 -8.08 4.57
N ASN A 95 7.31 -8.12 5.68
CA ASN A 95 5.87 -8.23 5.65
C ASN A 95 5.23 -6.88 5.28
N LEU A 96 5.23 -6.55 3.98
CA LEU A 96 4.74 -5.26 3.48
C LEU A 96 3.28 -5.00 3.85
N TRP A 97 2.48 -6.04 4.12
CA TRP A 97 1.09 -5.90 4.55
C TRP A 97 0.93 -4.97 5.75
N GLN A 98 1.85 -5.00 6.71
CA GLN A 98 1.68 -4.21 7.93
C GLN A 98 1.59 -2.70 7.66
N TYR A 99 2.11 -2.25 6.51
CA TYR A 99 2.14 -0.86 6.08
C TYR A 99 0.93 -0.46 5.21
N PHE A 100 -0.02 -1.35 4.95
CA PHE A 100 -1.30 -1.04 4.27
C PHE A 100 -2.37 -0.54 5.25
N SER A 101 -1.93 0.07 6.35
CA SER A 101 -2.81 0.54 7.41
C SER A 101 -2.59 2.03 7.63
N SER A 102 -3.67 2.78 7.73
CA SER A 102 -3.63 4.20 8.11
C SER A 102 -3.24 4.39 9.58
N SER A 103 -3.16 3.32 10.38
CA SER A 103 -2.84 3.40 11.80
C SER A 103 -1.33 3.37 12.10
N ILE A 104 -0.48 3.16 11.08
CA ILE A 104 0.97 3.02 11.27
C ILE A 104 1.69 4.36 11.45
N TYR A 105 1.05 5.47 11.08
CA TYR A 105 1.59 6.81 11.22
C TYR A 105 0.63 7.67 12.05
N SER A 106 1.18 8.56 12.87
CA SER A 106 0.39 9.42 13.76
C SER A 106 -0.17 10.65 13.06
N ASP A 107 0.62 11.23 12.17
CA ASP A 107 0.32 12.46 11.44
C ASP A 107 1.08 12.50 10.10
N PHE A 108 0.88 13.59 9.36
CA PHE A 108 1.63 13.87 8.13
C PHE A 108 2.86 14.76 8.38
N SER A 109 3.43 14.70 9.59
CA SER A 109 4.64 15.44 9.91
C SER A 109 5.90 14.67 9.46
N SER A 110 7.03 15.36 9.51
CA SER A 110 8.36 14.76 9.38
C SER A 110 8.89 14.21 10.72
N GLY A 111 8.04 14.07 11.73
CA GLY A 111 8.37 13.41 13.00
C GLY A 111 8.64 11.92 12.82
N LYS A 112 9.25 11.27 13.82
CA LYS A 112 9.66 9.85 13.76
C LYS A 112 8.50 8.89 13.48
N ASP A 113 7.31 9.22 13.96
CA ASP A 113 6.08 8.44 13.76
C ASP A 113 5.18 9.03 12.65
N GLY A 114 5.69 10.03 11.93
CA GLY A 114 4.99 10.71 10.86
C GLY A 114 4.99 9.90 9.56
N PHE A 115 4.02 10.18 8.68
CA PHE A 115 3.82 9.52 7.41
C PHE A 115 5.11 9.37 6.60
N TYR A 116 5.91 10.45 6.51
CA TYR A 116 7.13 10.43 5.70
C TYR A 116 8.22 9.53 6.27
N ALA A 117 8.45 9.58 7.59
CA ALA A 117 9.45 8.76 8.24
C ALA A 117 9.09 7.27 8.18
N VAL A 118 7.81 6.92 8.38
CA VAL A 118 7.35 5.53 8.34
C VAL A 118 7.53 4.93 6.95
N TYR A 119 7.05 5.60 5.90
CA TYR A 119 7.16 5.04 4.55
C TYR A 119 8.59 5.13 3.99
N ASP A 120 9.36 6.17 4.31
CA ASP A 120 10.78 6.23 3.93
C ASP A 120 11.54 5.04 4.51
N ALA A 121 11.34 4.71 5.79
CA ALA A 121 11.93 3.54 6.41
C ALA A 121 11.56 2.22 5.70
N VAL A 122 10.32 2.06 5.26
CA VAL A 122 9.88 0.87 4.51
C VAL A 122 10.58 0.75 3.16
N PHE A 123 10.61 1.84 2.39
CA PHE A 123 11.28 1.83 1.09
C PHE A 123 12.79 1.62 1.24
N LEU A 124 13.41 2.17 2.29
CA LEU A 124 14.79 1.91 2.64
C LEU A 124 15.05 0.43 2.97
N GLU A 125 14.16 -0.21 3.73
CA GLU A 125 14.27 -1.64 4.03
C GLU A 125 14.18 -2.49 2.75
N ILE A 126 13.26 -2.13 1.83
CA ILE A 126 13.18 -2.78 0.52
C ILE A 126 14.50 -2.61 -0.24
N ILE A 127 15.05 -1.39 -0.30
CA ILE A 127 16.33 -1.11 -0.97
C ILE A 127 17.47 -1.95 -0.37
N GLN A 128 17.54 -2.05 0.96
CA GLN A 128 18.55 -2.86 1.64
C GLN A 128 18.47 -4.33 1.24
N LEU A 129 17.26 -4.91 1.19
CA LEU A 129 17.10 -6.30 0.74
C LEU A 129 17.46 -6.51 -0.74
N GLU A 130 17.25 -5.49 -1.58
CA GLU A 130 17.62 -5.55 -2.99
C GLU A 130 19.13 -5.40 -3.22
N THR A 131 19.84 -4.69 -2.34
CA THR A 131 21.28 -4.42 -2.45
C THR A 131 22.15 -5.53 -1.83
N ILE A 132 21.64 -6.29 -0.85
CA ILE A 132 22.35 -7.41 -0.21
C ILE A 132 22.48 -8.64 -1.15
N SER A 133 21.74 -8.69 -2.27
CA SER A 133 21.73 -9.83 -3.18
C SER A 133 23.12 -10.12 -3.81
N PRO A 134 23.77 -11.26 -3.49
CA PRO A 134 25.17 -11.52 -3.87
C PRO A 134 25.40 -11.69 -5.37
N ASN A 135 24.33 -11.85 -6.16
CA ASN A 135 24.40 -12.11 -7.59
C ASN A 135 24.20 -10.87 -8.47
N ASN A 136 23.90 -9.71 -7.88
CA ASN A 136 23.74 -8.45 -8.63
C ASN A 136 23.99 -7.23 -7.72
N PRO A 137 25.16 -6.59 -7.80
CA PRO A 137 25.46 -5.41 -6.98
C PRO A 137 24.64 -4.23 -7.51
N SER A 138 23.41 -4.10 -7.01
CA SER A 138 22.67 -2.85 -7.17
C SER A 138 23.31 -1.83 -6.25
N HIS A 139 23.53 -0.62 -6.74
CA HIS A 139 24.00 0.46 -5.89
C HIS A 139 22.80 1.09 -5.19
N PHE A 140 22.96 1.46 -3.93
CA PHE A 140 21.91 2.15 -3.17
C PHE A 140 21.43 3.42 -3.91
N ASP A 141 22.34 4.09 -4.62
CA ASP A 141 22.07 5.28 -5.44
C ASP A 141 21.19 5.03 -6.69
N ASP A 142 20.94 3.75 -7.04
CA ASP A 142 20.04 3.41 -8.16
C ASP A 142 18.56 3.66 -7.82
N PHE A 143 18.24 3.89 -6.54
CA PHE A 143 16.88 3.99 -6.03
C PHE A 143 16.55 5.42 -5.58
N PRO A 144 15.45 6.02 -6.07
CA PRO A 144 15.02 7.33 -5.58
C PRO A 144 14.54 7.23 -4.12
N SER A 145 14.94 8.19 -3.29
CA SER A 145 14.46 8.34 -1.91
C SER A 145 13.01 8.86 -1.87
N PHE A 146 12.27 8.49 -0.81
CA PHE A 146 10.89 8.96 -0.61
C PHE A 146 10.80 10.46 -0.28
N GLY A 147 11.86 10.99 0.34
CA GLY A 147 11.98 12.39 0.73
C GLY A 147 11.13 12.78 1.94
N SER A 148 10.92 14.07 2.12
CA SER A 148 10.21 14.67 3.26
C SER A 148 8.96 15.43 2.80
N SER A 149 8.27 16.07 3.75
CA SER A 149 7.14 16.96 3.46
C SER A 149 7.45 18.06 2.45
N ASP A 150 8.70 18.51 2.41
CA ASP A 150 9.12 19.68 1.62
C ASP A 150 9.81 19.30 0.30
N SER A 151 9.83 18.00 -0.04
CA SER A 151 10.44 17.54 -1.29
C SER A 151 9.74 18.12 -2.52
N PRO A 152 10.50 18.58 -3.54
CA PRO A 152 9.93 19.13 -4.75
C PRO A 152 9.11 18.07 -5.51
N PHE A 153 8.00 18.48 -6.10
CA PHE A 153 7.07 17.57 -6.76
C PHE A 153 7.71 16.75 -7.90
N THR A 154 8.76 17.27 -8.54
CA THR A 154 9.53 16.55 -9.56
C THR A 154 10.15 15.28 -9.00
N GLU A 155 10.82 15.36 -7.85
CA GLU A 155 11.41 14.20 -7.17
C GLU A 155 10.34 13.23 -6.69
N VAL A 156 9.26 13.73 -6.11
CA VAL A 156 8.12 12.92 -5.67
C VAL A 156 7.52 12.14 -6.86
N LYS A 157 7.36 12.81 -8.01
CA LYS A 157 6.85 12.18 -9.23
C LYS A 157 7.80 11.09 -9.73
N ASP A 158 9.10 11.36 -9.76
CA ASP A 158 10.11 10.42 -10.24
C ASP A 158 10.21 9.20 -9.33
N PHE A 159 10.13 9.41 -8.01
CA PHE A 159 10.00 8.35 -7.01
C PHE A 159 8.82 7.43 -7.33
N PHE A 160 7.60 7.97 -7.43
CA PHE A 160 6.42 7.14 -7.67
C PHE A 160 6.45 6.45 -9.04
N ASN A 161 7.05 7.07 -10.07
CA ASN A 161 7.20 6.45 -11.38
C ASN A 161 8.17 5.27 -11.36
N PHE A 162 9.32 5.43 -10.71
CA PHE A 162 10.29 4.36 -10.53
C PHE A 162 9.66 3.18 -9.77
N TRP A 163 9.06 3.45 -8.62
CA TRP A 163 8.50 2.40 -7.76
C TRP A 163 7.25 1.74 -8.35
N LYS A 164 6.52 2.43 -9.23
CA LYS A 164 5.44 1.81 -10.01
C LYS A 164 5.98 0.77 -11.01
N GLY A 165 7.19 0.98 -11.53
CA GLY A 165 7.89 0.05 -12.42
C GLY A 165 8.81 -0.94 -11.69
N PHE A 166 8.78 -0.97 -10.35
CA PHE A 166 9.70 -1.77 -9.56
C PHE A 166 9.66 -3.25 -9.91
N SER A 167 10.84 -3.86 -9.99
CA SER A 167 11.00 -5.30 -10.17
C SER A 167 12.17 -5.81 -9.34
N SER A 168 11.86 -6.64 -8.35
CA SER A 168 12.84 -7.21 -7.43
C SER A 168 13.94 -7.97 -8.16
N ARG A 169 15.19 -7.78 -7.77
CA ARG A 169 16.38 -8.47 -8.26
C ARG A 169 16.74 -9.67 -7.38
N ARG A 170 15.94 -9.94 -6.33
CA ARG A 170 16.12 -11.07 -5.43
C ARG A 170 15.91 -12.42 -6.13
N THR A 171 16.49 -13.47 -5.56
CA THR A 171 16.49 -14.81 -6.14
C THR A 171 15.17 -15.55 -5.92
N PHE A 172 14.46 -15.29 -4.82
CA PHE A 172 13.27 -16.01 -4.37
C PHE A 172 13.54 -17.52 -4.13
N GLY A 173 14.73 -17.86 -3.64
CA GLY A 173 15.15 -19.26 -3.44
C GLY A 173 14.24 -20.08 -2.53
N TYR A 174 13.62 -19.44 -1.53
CA TYR A 174 12.65 -20.06 -0.62
C TYR A 174 11.39 -20.61 -1.32
N MET A 175 11.10 -20.19 -2.55
CA MET A 175 9.99 -20.72 -3.35
C MET A 175 10.30 -22.06 -4.02
N ASP A 176 11.53 -22.58 -3.89
CA ASP A 176 11.93 -23.87 -4.46
C ASP A 176 11.25 -25.03 -3.72
N ILE A 177 10.25 -25.65 -4.37
CA ILE A 177 9.52 -26.80 -3.82
C ILE A 177 10.30 -28.12 -3.93
N TRP A 178 11.29 -28.18 -4.82
CA TRP A 178 12.11 -29.36 -5.06
C TRP A 178 13.57 -29.14 -4.66
N ARG A 179 14.17 -30.10 -3.96
CA ARG A 179 15.62 -30.14 -3.74
C ARG A 179 16.28 -30.86 -4.91
N LEU A 180 17.06 -30.13 -5.71
CA LEU A 180 17.73 -30.67 -6.90
C LEU A 180 18.63 -31.89 -6.67
N PRO A 181 19.31 -32.06 -5.52
CA PRO A 181 20.07 -33.28 -5.22
C PRO A 181 19.23 -34.55 -5.14
N ASP A 182 17.94 -34.44 -4.83
CA ASP A 182 17.03 -35.59 -4.69
C ASP A 182 16.57 -36.14 -6.04
N ALA A 183 17.00 -35.53 -7.15
CA ALA A 183 16.59 -35.92 -8.49
C ALA A 183 17.18 -37.29 -8.89
N PRO A 184 16.35 -38.31 -9.21
CA PRO A 184 16.82 -39.66 -9.53
C PRO A 184 17.53 -39.77 -10.89
N ASN A 185 17.32 -38.81 -11.80
CA ASN A 185 18.05 -38.74 -13.06
C ASN A 185 18.01 -37.32 -13.67
N ARG A 186 18.82 -37.09 -14.70
CA ARG A 186 18.96 -35.79 -15.39
C ARG A 186 17.63 -35.26 -15.95
N ARG A 187 16.73 -36.13 -16.43
CA ARG A 187 15.45 -35.70 -17.00
C ARG A 187 14.51 -35.17 -15.92
N ILE A 188 14.46 -35.84 -14.76
CA ILE A 188 13.66 -35.40 -13.62
C ILE A 188 14.26 -34.15 -12.99
N LYS A 189 15.60 -34.07 -12.87
CA LYS A 189 16.29 -32.84 -12.40
C LYS A 189 15.89 -31.60 -13.22
N ARG A 190 15.84 -31.71 -14.55
CA ARG A 190 15.38 -30.61 -15.42
C ARG A 190 13.92 -30.22 -15.18
N LYS A 191 13.04 -31.19 -14.88
CA LYS A 191 11.64 -30.90 -14.55
C LYS A 191 11.55 -30.18 -13.20
N MET A 192 12.28 -30.64 -12.19
CA MET A 192 12.38 -30.00 -10.87
C MET A 192 12.91 -28.58 -10.98
N GLU A 193 13.98 -28.34 -11.75
CA GLU A 193 14.51 -27.00 -12.02
C GLU A 193 13.50 -26.08 -12.71
N ALA A 194 12.76 -26.59 -13.69
CA ALA A 194 11.73 -25.83 -14.40
C ALA A 194 10.57 -25.45 -13.47
N GLU A 195 10.17 -26.36 -12.58
CA GLU A 195 9.09 -26.13 -11.62
C GLU A 195 9.51 -25.16 -10.52
N ASN A 196 10.71 -25.33 -9.95
CA ASN A 196 11.30 -24.35 -9.03
C ASN A 196 11.36 -22.96 -9.69
N LYS A 197 11.87 -22.86 -10.93
CA LYS A 197 11.90 -21.59 -11.66
C LYS A 197 10.50 -20.97 -11.81
N LYS A 198 9.47 -21.78 -12.07
CA LYS A 198 8.09 -21.32 -12.18
C LYS A 198 7.59 -20.76 -10.85
N GLU A 199 7.85 -21.43 -9.73
CA GLU A 199 7.45 -20.97 -8.40
C GLU A 199 8.22 -19.72 -7.96
N ARG A 200 9.53 -19.63 -8.23
CA ARG A 200 10.30 -18.39 -8.02
C ARG A 200 9.75 -17.21 -8.82
N LEU A 201 9.39 -17.43 -10.09
CA LEU A 201 8.76 -16.40 -10.93
C LEU A 201 7.36 -16.02 -10.46
N LYS A 202 6.63 -16.95 -9.82
CA LYS A 202 5.34 -16.66 -9.19
C LYS A 202 5.55 -15.79 -7.94
N GLY A 203 6.41 -16.20 -7.01
CA GLY A 203 6.71 -15.42 -5.79
C GLY A 203 7.24 -14.02 -6.12
N LYS A 204 8.13 -13.90 -7.11
CA LYS A 204 8.60 -12.59 -7.59
C LYS A 204 7.49 -11.71 -8.14
N ARG A 205 6.54 -12.27 -8.90
CA ARG A 205 5.39 -11.51 -9.41
C ARG A 205 4.50 -11.05 -8.26
N GLU A 206 4.18 -11.94 -7.33
CA GLU A 206 3.38 -11.62 -6.15
C GLU A 206 4.04 -10.50 -5.33
N TYR A 207 5.32 -10.61 -5.00
CA TYR A 207 6.06 -9.57 -4.29
C TYR A 207 6.08 -8.22 -5.02
N ASN A 208 6.37 -8.22 -6.33
CA ASN A 208 6.35 -6.99 -7.13
C ASN A 208 4.96 -6.35 -7.15
N GLU A 209 3.89 -7.16 -7.24
CA GLU A 209 2.52 -6.66 -7.12
C GLU A 209 2.25 -6.07 -5.73
N LEU A 210 2.80 -6.64 -4.65
CA LEU A 210 2.68 -6.07 -3.31
C LEU A 210 3.34 -4.71 -3.21
N VAL A 211 4.58 -4.57 -3.68
CA VAL A 211 5.29 -3.28 -3.71
C VAL A 211 4.50 -2.28 -4.55
N ASN A 212 4.02 -2.68 -5.73
CA ASN A 212 3.23 -1.81 -6.60
C ASN A 212 1.92 -1.31 -5.94
N ARG A 213 1.24 -2.19 -5.20
CA ARG A 213 0.05 -1.83 -4.43
C ARG A 213 0.38 -0.90 -3.26
N LEU A 214 1.51 -1.12 -2.58
CA LEU A 214 1.98 -0.25 -1.51
C LEU A 214 2.23 1.16 -2.06
N VAL A 215 2.88 1.25 -3.22
CA VAL A 215 3.11 2.51 -3.93
C VAL A 215 1.80 3.22 -4.25
N ASP A 216 0.77 2.51 -4.75
CA ASP A 216 -0.56 3.11 -4.98
C ASP A 216 -1.23 3.55 -3.67
N PHE A 217 -1.12 2.75 -2.61
CA PHE A 217 -1.67 3.04 -1.29
C PHE A 217 -1.07 4.32 -0.71
N VAL A 218 0.26 4.45 -0.76
CA VAL A 218 1.01 5.63 -0.32
C VAL A 218 0.66 6.83 -1.19
N LYS A 219 0.66 6.67 -2.53
CA LYS A 219 0.36 7.74 -3.48
C LYS A 219 -1.05 8.32 -3.34
N LYS A 220 -2.02 7.51 -2.92
CA LYS A 220 -3.41 7.93 -2.65
C LYS A 220 -3.51 8.80 -1.39
N ARG A 221 -2.59 8.63 -0.44
CA ARG A 221 -2.62 9.27 0.89
C ARG A 221 -1.56 10.36 1.06
N ASP A 222 -0.61 10.46 0.13
CA ASP A 222 0.47 11.46 0.16
C ASP A 222 -0.08 12.89 -0.04
N PRO A 223 0.07 13.79 0.96
CA PRO A 223 -0.39 15.17 0.87
C PRO A 223 0.22 15.95 -0.30
N ARG A 224 1.48 15.66 -0.68
CA ARG A 224 2.18 16.34 -1.80
C ARG A 224 1.50 16.04 -3.14
N ILE A 225 1.00 14.82 -3.29
CA ILE A 225 0.26 14.38 -4.48
C ILE A 225 -1.14 14.97 -4.52
N GLU A 226 -1.85 14.98 -3.39
CA GLU A 226 -3.19 15.55 -3.30
C GLU A 226 -3.19 17.05 -3.57
N GLU A 227 -2.22 17.79 -3.03
CA GLU A 227 -2.08 19.23 -3.28
C GLU A 227 -1.84 19.52 -4.76
N HIS A 228 -0.92 18.79 -5.40
CA HIS A 228 -0.69 18.94 -6.84
C HIS A 228 -1.96 18.63 -7.67
N ARG A 229 -2.70 17.57 -7.31
CA ARG A 229 -3.98 17.24 -7.96
C ARG A 229 -5.02 18.35 -7.78
N ARG A 230 -5.07 18.95 -6.58
CA ARG A 230 -5.96 20.06 -6.25
C ARG A 230 -5.65 21.29 -7.10
N VAL A 231 -4.39 21.70 -7.17
CA VAL A 231 -3.94 22.83 -8.01
C VAL A 231 -4.23 22.57 -9.48
N ALA A 232 -3.86 21.40 -10.01
CA ALA A 232 -4.12 21.05 -11.41
C ALA A 232 -5.62 21.07 -11.75
N ARG A 233 -6.48 20.60 -10.85
CA ARG A 233 -7.95 20.66 -11.02
C ARG A 233 -8.47 22.09 -11.02
N GLN A 234 -7.95 22.96 -10.14
CA GLN A 234 -8.31 24.37 -10.10
C GLN A 234 -7.91 25.09 -11.40
N GLU A 235 -6.72 24.82 -11.92
CA GLU A 235 -6.26 25.35 -13.20
C GLU A 235 -7.13 24.87 -14.37
N GLN A 236 -7.51 23.59 -14.39
CA GLN A 236 -8.40 23.05 -15.42
C GLN A 236 -9.78 23.71 -15.40
N ILE A 237 -10.36 23.88 -14.21
CA ILE A 237 -11.64 24.58 -14.04
C ILE A 237 -11.54 26.04 -14.49
N ALA A 238 -10.45 26.73 -14.12
CA ALA A 238 -10.23 28.12 -14.54
C ALA A 238 -10.08 28.25 -16.06
N LYS A 239 -9.31 27.35 -16.69
CA LYS A 239 -9.19 27.30 -18.16
C LYS A 239 -10.53 27.02 -18.83
N ALA A 240 -11.32 26.08 -18.33
CA ALA A 240 -12.65 25.79 -18.87
C ALA A 240 -13.59 27.00 -18.78
N LYS A 241 -13.66 27.67 -17.62
CA LYS A 241 -14.44 28.90 -17.45
C LYS A 241 -13.99 30.01 -18.39
N ALA A 242 -12.69 30.25 -18.51
CA ALA A 242 -12.14 31.26 -19.42
C ALA A 242 -12.50 30.96 -20.90
N THR A 243 -12.48 29.69 -21.29
CA THR A 243 -12.91 29.30 -22.65
C THR A 243 -14.40 29.51 -22.86
N GLU A 244 -15.25 29.17 -21.89
CA GLU A 244 -16.69 29.40 -21.96
C GLU A 244 -17.01 30.89 -22.06
N GLU A 245 -16.42 31.73 -21.20
CA GLU A 245 -16.55 33.18 -21.24
C GLU A 245 -16.13 33.74 -22.61
N ALA A 246 -14.95 33.36 -23.11
CA ALA A 246 -14.49 33.80 -24.43
C ALA A 246 -15.45 33.41 -25.57
N THR A 247 -16.04 32.21 -25.52
CA THR A 247 -17.06 31.80 -26.51
C THR A 247 -18.36 32.59 -26.39
N GLN A 248 -18.80 32.93 -25.18
CA GLN A 248 -19.98 33.76 -24.96
C GLN A 248 -19.76 35.19 -25.45
N THR A 249 -18.63 35.81 -25.12
CA THR A 249 -18.29 37.16 -25.58
C THR A 249 -18.20 37.23 -27.10
N LYS A 250 -17.63 36.20 -27.75
CA LYS A 250 -17.58 36.12 -29.22
C LYS A 250 -18.98 36.01 -29.83
N LYS A 251 -19.88 35.22 -29.24
CA LYS A 251 -21.29 35.10 -29.70
C LYS A 251 -22.07 36.40 -29.53
N LEU A 252 -21.83 37.14 -28.44
CA LEU A 252 -22.46 38.45 -28.20
C LEU A 252 -22.01 39.47 -29.25
N ARG A 253 -20.70 39.59 -29.51
CA ARG A 253 -20.17 40.47 -30.56
C ARG A 253 -20.74 40.15 -31.95
N GLN A 254 -20.82 38.87 -32.31
CA GLN A 254 -21.42 38.45 -33.59
C GLN A 254 -22.92 38.73 -33.71
N LYS A 255 -23.63 38.88 -32.58
CA LYS A 255 -25.04 39.30 -32.58
C LYS A 255 -25.19 40.81 -32.70
N GLU A 256 -24.26 41.60 -32.13
CA GLU A 256 -24.25 43.06 -32.24
C GLU A 256 -23.88 43.56 -33.64
N GLU A 257 -23.12 42.77 -34.40
CA GLU A 257 -22.71 43.07 -35.78
C GLU A 257 -23.77 42.68 -36.86
N ARG A 258 -24.91 42.11 -36.47
CA ARG A 258 -26.01 41.70 -37.38
C ARG A 258 -27.24 42.59 -37.20
#